data_AF-A0A0D2PGZ8-F1
#
_entry.id   AF-A0A0D2PGZ8-F1
#
_cell.length_a   1.000
_cell.length_b   1.000
_cell.length_c   1.000
_cell.angle_alpha   90.00
_cell.angle_beta   90.00
_cell.angle_gamma   90.00
#
_symmetry.space_group_name_H-M   'P 1'
#
loop_
_entity.id
_entity.type
_entity.pdbx_description
1 polymer ?
#
loop_
_entity_poly.entity_id
_entity_poly.type
_entity_poly.pdbx_seq_one_letter_code
_entity_poly.pdbx_strand_id
1 'polypeptide(L)'
;MSLQDHIATLEALQTQLGVVRQVPPTLLQKGSDGAERGAVRAIGEAVLSEPVQAALARARESLETDGPGAQRVNRKRRRAGTPEEYVDARAAAPARRPEDAVPLAELGAWGTAWNAAHATAALRIRGRVVRIALADVLTAYLGIGVAADGAVVVETVRVFGAREAGLGESAFGVFRAVSQQLGRGLAGGAGLAAVAGHVVAYGDLFEGPCTVCGRVVAAEGHVPCVVRRWDGAGWRAEHAGCGR
;
A
#
# COMPACT_ATOMS: atom_id res chain seq x y z
N MET A 1 -28.64 11.44 30.15
CA MET A 1 -28.18 11.64 28.76
C MET A 1 -28.75 10.55 27.88
N SER A 2 -29.24 10.93 26.70
CA SER A 2 -29.71 9.99 25.68
C SER A 2 -28.52 9.29 25.00
N LEU A 3 -28.78 8.19 24.28
CA LEU A 3 -27.77 7.55 23.44
C LEU A 3 -27.22 8.52 22.38
N GLN A 4 -28.07 9.39 21.83
CA GLN A 4 -27.67 10.39 20.84
C GLN A 4 -26.68 11.40 21.44
N ASP A 5 -26.87 11.79 22.71
CA ASP A 5 -25.97 12.70 23.42
C ASP A 5 -24.58 12.08 23.60
N HIS A 6 -24.51 10.79 23.94
CA HIS A 6 -23.24 10.05 24.04
C HIS A 6 -22.54 9.97 22.68
N ILE A 7 -23.26 9.66 21.60
CA ILE A 7 -22.70 9.60 20.24
C ILE A 7 -22.12 10.96 19.85
N ALA A 8 -22.90 12.04 20.01
CA ALA A 8 -22.46 13.39 19.68
C ALA A 8 -21.23 13.82 20.50
N THR A 9 -21.19 13.44 21.79
CA THR A 9 -20.05 13.71 22.67
C THR A 9 -18.78 13.01 22.17
N LEU A 10 -18.88 11.74 21.78
CA LEU A 10 -17.75 10.97 21.26
C LEU A 10 -17.29 11.44 19.87
N GLU A 11 -18.21 11.88 18.99
CA GLU A 11 -17.89 12.47 17.68
C GLU A 11 -17.17 13.82 17.83
N ALA A 12 -17.60 14.66 18.76
CA ALA A 12 -16.93 15.92 19.09
C ALA A 12 -15.50 15.66 19.58
N LEU A 13 -15.32 14.68 20.49
CA LEU A 13 -14.00 14.28 20.96
C LEU A 13 -13.12 13.74 19.83
N GLN A 14 -13.67 12.92 18.94
CA GLN A 14 -12.95 12.38 17.78
C GLN A 14 -12.46 13.51 16.86
N THR A 15 -13.30 14.53 16.64
CA THR A 15 -12.94 15.71 15.84
C THR A 15 -11.78 16.47 16.48
N GLN A 16 -11.83 16.70 17.80
CA GLN A 16 -10.75 17.34 18.55
C GLN A 16 -9.44 16.53 18.50
N LEU A 17 -9.50 15.21 18.68
CA LEU A 17 -8.33 14.32 18.57
C LEU A 17 -7.72 14.33 17.16
N GLY A 18 -8.54 14.51 16.12
CA GLY A 18 -8.08 14.65 14.74
C GLY A 18 -7.12 15.83 14.54
N VAL A 19 -7.34 16.94 15.26
CA VAL A 19 -6.48 18.13 15.22
C VAL A 19 -5.09 17.81 15.81
N VAL A 20 -5.04 17.04 16.90
CA VAL A 20 -3.79 16.74 17.62
C VAL A 20 -3.06 15.51 17.08
N ARG A 21 -3.70 14.64 16.29
CA ARG A 21 -3.01 13.52 15.62
C ARG A 21 -1.85 13.96 14.72
N GLN A 22 -1.82 15.23 14.31
CA GLN A 22 -0.67 15.84 13.66
C GLN A 22 0.21 16.55 14.70
N VAL A 23 0.67 15.85 15.75
CA VAL A 23 1.54 16.45 16.79
C VAL A 23 2.76 17.05 16.10
N PRO A 24 2.89 18.38 16.03
CA PRO A 24 4.02 18.98 15.35
C PRO A 24 5.28 18.67 16.16
N PRO A 25 6.44 18.41 15.51
CA PRO A 25 7.69 18.09 16.22
C PRO A 25 8.10 19.15 17.25
N THR A 26 7.60 20.38 17.09
CA THR A 26 7.75 21.53 18.00
C THR A 26 7.19 21.27 19.40
N LEU A 27 6.18 20.41 19.55
CA LEU A 27 5.64 20.02 20.86
C LEU A 27 6.61 19.13 21.66
N LEU A 28 7.50 18.41 20.98
CA LEU A 28 8.53 17.56 21.61
C LEU A 28 9.76 18.36 22.08
N GLN A 29 9.87 19.63 21.68
CA GLN A 29 10.96 20.50 22.10
C GLN A 29 10.70 21.06 23.50
N LYS A 30 11.73 21.01 24.37
CA LYS A 30 11.67 21.54 25.73
C LYS A 30 11.56 23.07 25.68
N GLY A 31 10.53 23.64 26.32
CA GLY A 31 10.29 25.09 26.35
C GLY A 31 9.24 25.66 25.39
N SER A 32 8.53 24.86 24.59
CA SER A 32 7.45 25.36 23.72
C SER A 32 6.13 25.58 24.48
N ASP A 33 5.94 26.71 25.15
CA ASP A 33 4.63 27.09 25.76
C ASP A 33 3.63 27.66 24.74
N GLY A 34 3.68 27.16 23.51
CA GLY A 34 2.82 27.61 22.41
C GLY A 34 1.36 27.15 22.54
N ALA A 35 0.48 27.78 21.76
CA ALA A 35 -0.94 27.45 21.64
C ALA A 35 -1.22 25.95 21.41
N GLU A 36 -0.28 25.25 20.79
CA GLU A 36 -0.30 23.80 20.57
C GLU A 36 -0.36 23.00 21.88
N ARG A 37 0.41 23.38 22.93
CA ARG A 37 0.33 22.71 24.24
C ARG A 37 -0.99 22.98 24.94
N GLY A 38 -1.53 24.19 24.78
CA GLY A 38 -2.87 24.53 25.25
C GLY A 38 -3.94 23.63 24.64
N ALA A 39 -3.86 23.37 23.34
CA ALA A 39 -4.77 22.45 22.65
C ALA A 39 -4.65 21.01 23.17
N VAL A 40 -3.43 20.50 23.36
CA VAL A 40 -3.21 19.16 23.94
C VAL A 40 -3.79 19.06 25.36
N ARG A 41 -3.58 20.08 26.19
CA ARG A 41 -4.13 20.13 27.55
C ARG A 41 -5.66 20.17 27.54
N ALA A 42 -6.26 20.99 26.69
CA ALA A 42 -7.71 21.09 26.55
C ALA A 42 -8.33 19.75 26.12
N ILE A 43 -7.68 19.00 25.24
CA ILE A 43 -8.09 17.63 24.90
C ILE A 43 -7.94 16.70 26.10
N GLY A 44 -6.85 16.79 26.85
CA GLY A 44 -6.67 16.02 28.08
C GLY A 44 -7.82 16.25 29.07
N GLU A 45 -8.19 17.51 29.28
CA GLU A 45 -9.31 17.90 30.14
C GLU A 45 -10.66 17.42 29.58
N ALA A 46 -10.87 17.50 28.25
CA ALA A 46 -12.07 16.99 27.60
C ALA A 46 -12.19 15.46 27.72
N VAL A 47 -11.09 14.71 27.54
CA VAL A 47 -11.06 13.25 27.73
C VAL A 47 -11.43 12.88 29.16
N LEU A 48 -10.93 13.63 30.15
CA LEU A 48 -11.21 13.40 31.57
C LEU A 48 -12.58 13.92 32.02
N SER A 49 -13.31 14.64 31.17
CA SER A 49 -14.63 15.17 31.52
C SER A 49 -15.64 14.06 31.80
N GLU A 50 -16.50 14.28 32.79
CA GLU A 50 -17.54 13.32 33.20
C GLU A 50 -18.45 12.88 32.04
N PRO A 51 -18.91 13.77 31.12
CA PRO A 51 -19.75 13.36 30.00
C PRO A 51 -19.05 12.38 29.04
N VAL A 52 -17.76 12.60 28.76
CA VAL A 52 -16.96 11.72 27.91
C VAL A 52 -16.72 10.39 28.58
N GLN A 53 -16.35 10.40 29.87
CA GLN A 53 -16.13 9.17 30.63
C GLN A 53 -17.41 8.33 30.75
N ALA A 54 -18.56 8.98 30.99
CA ALA A 54 -19.86 8.31 30.99
C ALA A 54 -20.20 7.70 29.62
N ALA A 55 -19.96 8.43 28.53
CA ALA A 55 -20.17 7.92 27.18
C ALA A 55 -19.26 6.72 26.84
N LEU A 56 -17.98 6.77 27.25
CA LEU A 56 -17.02 5.67 27.05
C LEU A 56 -17.36 4.45 27.89
N ALA A 57 -17.75 4.63 29.15
CA ALA A 57 -18.20 3.54 30.02
C ALA A 57 -19.42 2.84 29.43
N ARG A 58 -20.40 3.61 28.94
CA ARG A 58 -21.59 3.06 28.29
C ARG A 58 -21.27 2.33 26.98
N ALA A 59 -20.34 2.87 26.18
CA ALA A 59 -19.87 2.20 24.96
C ALA A 59 -19.18 0.87 25.26
N ARG A 60 -18.40 0.80 26.36
CA ARG A 60 -17.77 -0.44 26.82
C ARG A 60 -18.79 -1.47 27.29
N GLU A 61 -19.77 -1.07 28.09
CA GLU A 61 -20.87 -1.94 28.53
C GLU A 61 -21.65 -2.51 27.34
N SER A 62 -21.89 -1.71 26.30
CA SER A 62 -22.49 -2.17 25.04
C SER A 62 -21.61 -3.22 24.37
N LEU A 63 -20.30 -2.99 24.24
CA LEU A 63 -19.37 -3.95 23.63
C LEU A 63 -19.32 -5.28 24.39
N GLU A 64 -19.38 -5.23 25.73
CA GLU A 64 -19.41 -6.44 26.57
C GLU A 64 -20.73 -7.20 26.42
N THR A 65 -21.85 -6.48 26.31
CA THR A 65 -23.19 -7.06 26.08
C THR A 65 -23.31 -7.67 24.68
N ASP A 66 -22.73 -7.00 23.67
CA ASP A 66 -22.75 -7.42 22.27
C ASP A 66 -21.77 -8.61 22.01
N GLY A 67 -20.83 -8.86 22.93
CA GLY A 67 -19.88 -9.96 22.92
C GLY A 67 -18.72 -9.77 21.91
N PRO A 68 -17.64 -10.57 22.02
CA PRO A 68 -16.46 -10.49 21.15
C PRO A 68 -16.75 -10.85 19.67
N GLY A 69 -18.00 -11.18 19.35
CA GLY A 69 -18.48 -11.56 18.03
C GLY A 69 -19.53 -10.61 17.45
N ALA A 70 -19.82 -9.46 18.08
CA ALA A 70 -20.52 -8.37 17.41
C ALA A 70 -19.59 -7.73 16.38
N GLN A 71 -19.35 -8.51 15.33
CA GLN A 71 -18.87 -8.12 14.05
C GLN A 71 -19.50 -6.76 13.78
N ARG A 72 -18.67 -5.70 13.66
CA ARG A 72 -19.11 -4.42 13.09
C ARG A 72 -20.01 -4.81 11.94
N VAL A 73 -21.31 -4.67 12.12
CA VAL A 73 -22.25 -4.71 11.02
C VAL A 73 -21.92 -3.38 10.37
N ASN A 74 -20.84 -3.38 9.58
CA ASN A 74 -20.74 -2.58 8.38
C ASN A 74 -22.03 -2.93 7.69
N ARG A 75 -23.09 -2.18 8.04
CA ARG A 75 -24.35 -2.14 7.34
C ARG A 75 -23.82 -1.97 5.94
N LYS A 76 -23.88 -3.05 5.16
CA LYS A 76 -23.57 -3.01 3.75
C LYS A 76 -24.50 -1.90 3.30
N ARG A 77 -23.98 -0.68 3.15
CA ARG A 77 -24.57 0.32 2.27
C ARG A 77 -24.92 -0.53 1.08
N ARG A 78 -26.22 -0.73 0.84
CA ARG A 78 -26.74 -1.60 -0.22
C ARG A 78 -25.85 -1.32 -1.41
N ARG A 79 -24.95 -2.26 -1.72
CA ARG A 79 -24.15 -2.14 -2.92
C ARG A 79 -25.22 -2.21 -4.00
N ALA A 80 -25.35 -1.13 -4.76
CA ALA A 80 -26.17 -1.14 -5.95
C ALA A 80 -25.68 -2.33 -6.78
N GLY A 81 -26.58 -3.28 -7.07
CA GLY A 81 -26.33 -4.39 -7.97
C GLY A 81 -25.24 -5.38 -7.54
N THR A 82 -25.49 -6.64 -7.84
CA THR A 82 -24.46 -7.62 -8.19
C THR A 82 -23.36 -7.01 -9.07
N PRO A 83 -22.09 -7.46 -8.95
CA PRO A 83 -20.99 -6.96 -9.76
C PRO A 83 -21.42 -6.95 -11.23
N GLU A 84 -21.26 -5.81 -11.88
CA GLU A 84 -21.22 -5.73 -13.33
C GLU A 84 -20.40 -6.91 -13.85
N GLU A 85 -20.84 -7.49 -14.96
CA GLU A 85 -20.01 -8.41 -15.74
C GLU A 85 -18.59 -7.88 -15.75
N TYR A 86 -17.60 -8.77 -15.60
CA TYR A 86 -16.20 -8.44 -15.76
C TYR A 86 -16.06 -7.93 -17.19
N VAL A 87 -16.29 -6.63 -17.39
CA VAL A 87 -16.16 -6.02 -18.70
C VAL A 87 -14.69 -6.16 -18.97
N ASP A 88 -14.38 -7.01 -19.95
CA ASP A 88 -13.08 -7.12 -20.59
C ASP A 88 -12.78 -5.78 -21.29
N ALA A 89 -12.72 -4.69 -20.53
CA ALA A 89 -11.89 -3.56 -20.86
C ALA A 89 -10.46 -4.06 -20.69
N ARG A 90 -10.05 -4.91 -21.63
CA ARG A 90 -8.67 -5.20 -21.97
C ARG A 90 -8.13 -3.86 -22.46
N ALA A 91 -7.84 -2.97 -21.51
CA ALA A 91 -7.13 -1.74 -21.76
C ALA A 91 -5.94 -2.16 -22.62
N ALA A 92 -5.83 -1.54 -23.80
CA ALA A 92 -4.76 -1.86 -24.72
C ALA A 92 -3.47 -1.86 -23.92
N ALA A 93 -2.77 -2.99 -23.98
CA ALA A 93 -1.50 -3.15 -23.31
C ALA A 93 -0.66 -1.91 -23.60
N PRO A 94 -0.04 -1.27 -22.58
CA PRO A 94 0.90 -0.21 -22.87
C PRO A 94 1.90 -0.77 -23.88
N ALA A 95 2.09 -0.06 -24.99
CA ALA A 95 2.95 -0.50 -26.07
C ALA A 95 4.32 -0.87 -25.49
N ARG A 96 4.77 -2.09 -25.79
CA ARG A 96 6.10 -2.57 -25.41
C ARG A 96 7.12 -1.56 -25.92
N ARG A 97 7.98 -1.04 -25.05
CA ARG A 97 9.06 -0.18 -25.50
C ARG A 97 10.19 -1.03 -26.09
N PRO A 98 10.83 -0.61 -27.19
CA PRO A 98 11.90 -1.37 -27.82
C PRO A 98 13.07 -1.67 -26.87
N GLU A 99 13.41 -0.73 -25.99
CA GLU A 99 14.48 -0.87 -24.99
C GLU A 99 14.22 -1.97 -23.95
N ASP A 100 12.97 -2.44 -23.83
CA ASP A 100 12.59 -3.49 -22.89
C ASP A 100 12.65 -4.90 -23.49
N ALA A 101 13.06 -5.03 -24.75
CA ALA A 101 13.15 -6.30 -25.45
C ALA A 101 14.44 -7.04 -25.08
N VAL A 102 14.30 -8.16 -24.38
CA VAL A 102 15.40 -9.09 -24.07
C VAL A 102 15.25 -10.32 -24.97
N PRO A 103 16.13 -10.58 -25.95
CA PRO A 103 16.08 -11.79 -26.75
C PRO A 103 16.23 -13.05 -25.90
N LEU A 104 15.53 -14.15 -26.24
CA LEU A 104 15.65 -15.40 -25.48
C LEU A 104 17.10 -15.91 -25.43
N ALA A 105 17.85 -15.75 -26.52
CA ALA A 105 19.25 -16.15 -26.62
C ALA A 105 20.17 -15.37 -25.65
N GLU A 106 19.80 -14.15 -25.28
CA GLU A 106 20.61 -13.26 -24.44
C GLU A 106 20.15 -13.25 -22.98
N LEU A 107 19.08 -13.98 -22.65
CA LEU A 107 18.44 -13.96 -21.33
C LEU A 107 19.43 -14.22 -20.17
N GLY A 108 20.38 -15.14 -20.35
CA GLY A 108 21.39 -15.46 -19.33
C GLY A 108 22.42 -14.34 -19.12
N ALA A 109 22.92 -13.74 -20.21
CA ALA A 109 23.85 -12.62 -20.15
C ALA A 109 23.17 -11.38 -19.56
N TRP A 110 21.95 -11.08 -20.01
CA TRP A 110 21.11 -10.01 -19.48
C TRP A 110 20.87 -10.19 -17.98
N GLY A 111 20.51 -11.38 -17.50
CA GLY A 111 20.28 -11.63 -16.08
C GLY A 111 21.54 -11.41 -15.21
N THR A 112 22.72 -11.72 -15.75
CA THR A 112 23.99 -11.48 -15.06
C THR A 112 24.30 -9.99 -14.97
N ALA A 113 24.19 -9.26 -16.09
CA ALA A 113 24.37 -7.81 -16.12
C ALA A 113 23.36 -7.09 -15.23
N TRP A 114 22.12 -7.56 -15.21
CA TRP A 114 21.07 -7.03 -14.36
C TRP A 114 21.41 -7.19 -12.88
N ASN A 115 21.86 -8.36 -12.44
CA ASN A 115 22.27 -8.59 -11.05
C ASN A 115 23.45 -7.70 -10.65
N ALA A 116 24.41 -7.48 -11.55
CA ALA A 116 25.53 -6.58 -11.29
C ALA A 116 25.07 -5.12 -11.09
N ALA A 117 24.02 -4.70 -11.79
CA ALA A 117 23.45 -3.35 -11.68
C ALA A 117 22.54 -3.13 -10.46
N HIS A 118 21.99 -4.19 -9.86
CA HIS A 118 20.96 -4.10 -8.82
C HIS A 118 21.38 -4.81 -7.52
N ALA A 119 22.23 -4.17 -6.72
CA ALA A 119 22.74 -4.76 -5.49
C ALA A 119 21.67 -5.13 -4.44
N THR A 120 20.51 -4.46 -4.46
CA THR A 120 19.40 -4.68 -3.52
C THR A 120 18.42 -5.78 -3.96
N ALA A 121 18.64 -6.37 -5.15
CA ALA A 121 17.76 -7.35 -5.74
C ALA A 121 18.54 -8.55 -6.27
N ALA A 122 17.94 -9.73 -6.22
CA ALA A 122 18.51 -10.95 -6.78
C ALA A 122 17.57 -11.55 -7.83
N LEU A 123 18.02 -11.58 -9.08
CA LEU A 123 17.35 -12.21 -10.21
C LEU A 123 17.95 -13.59 -10.46
N ARG A 124 17.10 -14.61 -10.54
CA ARG A 124 17.46 -16.00 -10.86
C ARG A 124 16.56 -16.52 -11.96
N ILE A 125 17.16 -17.11 -12.99
CA ILE A 125 16.44 -17.70 -14.12
C ILE A 125 16.47 -19.22 -13.98
N ARG A 126 15.32 -19.88 -14.03
CA ARG A 126 15.21 -21.34 -14.02
C ARG A 126 14.17 -21.79 -15.05
N GLY A 127 14.64 -22.20 -16.22
CA GLY A 127 13.76 -22.54 -17.34
C GLY A 127 12.92 -21.33 -17.76
N ARG A 128 11.59 -21.49 -17.77
CA ARG A 128 10.63 -20.43 -18.12
C ARG A 128 10.12 -19.61 -16.92
N VAL A 129 10.85 -19.66 -15.80
CA VAL A 129 10.51 -18.88 -14.61
C VAL A 129 11.69 -17.99 -14.24
N VAL A 130 11.43 -16.70 -14.11
CA VAL A 130 12.35 -15.71 -13.56
C VAL A 130 11.90 -15.36 -12.16
N ARG A 131 12.77 -15.54 -11.18
CA ARG A 131 12.53 -15.14 -9.79
C ARG A 131 13.32 -13.86 -9.51
N ILE A 132 12.64 -12.82 -9.02
CA ILE A 132 13.27 -11.60 -8.52
C ILE A 132 12.97 -11.52 -7.02
N ALA A 133 14.01 -11.47 -6.19
CA ALA A 133 13.88 -11.29 -4.74
C ALA A 133 14.41 -9.92 -4.33
N LEU A 134 13.56 -9.12 -3.69
CA LEU A 134 13.91 -7.90 -2.99
C LEU A 134 14.02 -8.21 -1.50
N ALA A 135 15.19 -7.97 -0.91
CA ALA A 135 15.41 -8.23 0.51
C ALA A 135 14.37 -7.48 1.36
N ASP A 136 13.77 -8.17 2.33
CA ASP A 136 12.79 -7.64 3.28
C ASP A 136 11.49 -7.04 2.71
N VAL A 137 11.34 -7.02 1.38
CA VAL A 137 10.15 -6.53 0.68
C VAL A 137 9.35 -7.70 0.12
N LEU A 138 9.77 -8.28 -1.00
CA LEU A 138 8.98 -9.28 -1.72
C LEU A 138 9.83 -10.21 -2.59
N THR A 139 9.25 -11.34 -2.97
CA THR A 139 9.74 -12.20 -4.04
C THR A 139 8.69 -12.29 -5.14
N ALA A 140 9.07 -11.92 -6.36
CA ALA A 140 8.25 -12.06 -7.56
C ALA A 140 8.70 -13.28 -8.39
N TYR A 141 7.74 -14.09 -8.82
CA TYR A 141 7.92 -15.16 -9.80
C TYR A 141 7.24 -14.75 -11.08
N LEU A 142 8.01 -14.62 -12.14
CA LEU A 142 7.59 -14.22 -13.48
C LEU A 142 7.61 -15.46 -14.36
N GLY A 143 6.45 -15.89 -14.85
CA GLY A 143 6.38 -16.87 -15.94
C GLY A 143 6.65 -16.14 -17.25
N ILE A 144 7.64 -16.62 -18.01
CA ILE A 144 8.08 -15.98 -19.25
C ILE A 144 7.71 -16.80 -20.49
N GLY A 145 7.29 -16.09 -21.53
CA GLY A 145 7.06 -16.58 -22.88
C GLY A 145 7.99 -15.92 -23.89
N VAL A 146 7.78 -16.22 -25.16
CA VAL A 146 8.56 -15.66 -26.29
C VAL A 146 7.56 -15.05 -27.26
N ALA A 147 7.72 -13.77 -27.57
CA ALA A 147 6.91 -13.10 -28.58
C ALA A 147 7.32 -13.52 -30.00
N ALA A 148 6.55 -13.12 -31.01
CA ALA A 148 6.82 -13.45 -32.42
C ALA A 148 8.18 -12.92 -32.91
N ASP A 149 8.69 -11.86 -32.31
CA ASP A 149 10.00 -11.26 -32.58
C ASP A 149 11.17 -11.96 -31.86
N GLY A 150 10.90 -13.06 -31.14
CA GLY A 150 11.91 -13.82 -30.39
C GLY A 150 12.29 -13.21 -29.04
N ALA A 151 11.69 -12.09 -28.64
CA ALA A 151 12.01 -11.44 -27.39
C ALA A 151 11.11 -11.92 -26.23
N VAL A 152 11.69 -11.95 -25.04
CA VAL A 152 11.08 -12.50 -23.83
C VAL A 152 10.01 -11.55 -23.31
N VAL A 153 8.82 -12.11 -23.09
CA VAL A 153 7.66 -11.43 -22.51
C VAL A 153 7.25 -12.11 -21.22
N VAL A 154 6.64 -11.35 -20.32
CA VAL A 154 6.11 -11.87 -19.06
C VAL A 154 4.63 -12.19 -19.25
N GLU A 155 4.28 -13.46 -19.06
CA GLU A 155 2.91 -13.96 -19.20
C GLU A 155 2.17 -13.95 -17.86
N THR A 156 2.88 -14.27 -16.77
CA THR A 156 2.30 -14.36 -15.43
C THR A 156 3.23 -13.76 -14.40
N VAL A 157 2.66 -13.14 -13.36
CA VAL A 157 3.41 -12.66 -12.20
C VAL A 157 2.71 -13.08 -10.92
N ARG A 158 3.50 -13.66 -10.02
CA ARG A 158 3.07 -14.03 -8.67
C ARG A 158 4.02 -13.38 -7.68
N VAL A 159 3.49 -12.72 -6.66
CA VAL A 159 4.29 -11.94 -5.70
C VAL A 159 4.01 -12.47 -4.30
N PHE A 160 5.08 -12.64 -3.54
CA PHE A 160 5.04 -13.10 -2.15
C PHE A 160 5.76 -12.08 -1.28
N GLY A 161 5.18 -11.70 -0.14
CA GLY A 161 5.85 -10.81 0.80
C GLY A 161 6.94 -11.51 1.60
N ALA A 162 8.02 -10.79 1.93
CA ALA A 162 9.08 -11.33 2.81
C ALA A 162 8.57 -11.68 4.22
N ARG A 163 7.45 -11.08 4.65
CA ARG A 163 6.96 -11.10 6.04
C ARG A 163 5.75 -12.00 6.32
N GLU A 164 5.35 -12.88 5.39
CA GLU A 164 4.28 -13.85 5.68
C GLU A 164 4.69 -14.89 6.74
N ALA A 165 5.96 -14.92 7.16
CA ALA A 165 6.43 -15.63 8.33
C ALA A 165 6.24 -14.81 9.63
N GLY A 166 5.00 -14.61 10.08
CA GLY A 166 4.72 -14.50 11.53
C GLY A 166 4.27 -13.18 12.15
N LEU A 167 3.96 -12.09 11.43
CA LEU A 167 3.48 -10.84 12.07
C LEU A 167 2.37 -10.11 11.29
N GLY A 168 1.16 -10.03 11.88
CA GLY A 168 0.15 -8.97 11.71
C GLY A 168 -0.68 -8.92 10.40
N GLU A 169 -2.00 -8.70 10.54
CA GLU A 169 -2.96 -8.57 9.42
C GLU A 169 -2.66 -7.39 8.47
N SER A 170 -1.95 -6.35 8.93
CA SER A 170 -1.66 -5.15 8.14
C SER A 170 -0.70 -5.40 6.97
N ALA A 171 0.18 -6.40 7.08
CA ALA A 171 1.14 -6.74 6.04
C ALA A 171 0.46 -7.33 4.79
N PHE A 172 -0.61 -8.12 4.98
CA PHE A 172 -1.36 -8.74 3.88
C PHE A 172 -2.00 -7.71 2.94
N GLY A 173 -2.49 -6.59 3.50
CA GLY A 173 -3.10 -5.52 2.71
C GLY A 173 -2.11 -4.88 1.73
N VAL A 174 -0.87 -4.65 2.17
CA VAL A 174 0.19 -4.07 1.34
C VAL A 174 0.54 -5.00 0.18
N PHE A 175 0.81 -6.28 0.45
CA PHE A 175 1.18 -7.24 -0.59
C PHE A 175 0.06 -7.50 -1.59
N ARG A 176 -1.19 -7.53 -1.12
CA ARG A 176 -2.35 -7.58 -2.00
C ARG A 176 -2.40 -6.36 -2.94
N ALA A 177 -2.16 -5.16 -2.41
CA ALA A 177 -2.14 -3.94 -3.22
C ALA A 177 -0.99 -3.96 -4.25
N VAL A 178 0.23 -4.32 -3.84
CA VAL A 178 1.39 -4.44 -4.74
C VAL A 178 1.14 -5.47 -5.84
N SER A 179 0.59 -6.64 -5.48
CA SER A 179 0.25 -7.68 -6.45
C SER A 179 -0.79 -7.20 -7.47
N GLN A 180 -1.78 -6.43 -7.03
CA GLN A 180 -2.76 -5.81 -7.93
C GLN A 180 -2.13 -4.77 -8.86
N GLN A 181 -1.21 -3.93 -8.36
CA GLN A 181 -0.53 -2.94 -9.19
C GLN A 181 0.38 -3.59 -10.23
N LEU A 182 1.17 -4.60 -9.85
CA LEU A 182 1.99 -5.37 -10.78
C LEU A 182 1.11 -6.10 -11.80
N GLY A 183 -0.02 -6.68 -11.36
CA GLY A 183 -1.02 -7.33 -12.22
C GLY A 183 -1.56 -6.43 -13.34
N ARG A 184 -1.85 -5.15 -13.04
CA ARG A 184 -2.37 -4.19 -14.02
C ARG A 184 -1.39 -3.88 -15.14
N GLY A 185 -0.09 -3.84 -14.83
CA GLY A 185 0.96 -3.54 -15.82
C GLY A 185 1.24 -4.69 -16.80
N LEU A 186 0.68 -5.88 -16.58
CA LEU A 186 0.99 -7.09 -17.34
C LEU A 186 -0.06 -7.45 -18.39
N ALA A 187 -1.17 -6.71 -18.44
CA ALA A 187 -2.21 -6.94 -19.42
C ALA A 187 -1.61 -6.80 -20.84
N GLY A 188 -1.34 -7.93 -21.50
CA GLY A 188 -0.85 -8.00 -22.89
C GLY A 188 0.63 -8.30 -23.12
N GLY A 189 1.34 -8.86 -22.13
CA GLY A 189 2.69 -9.40 -22.37
C GLY A 189 3.78 -8.34 -22.35
N ALA A 190 4.00 -7.73 -21.19
CA ALA A 190 5.07 -6.75 -21.00
C ALA A 190 6.46 -7.38 -21.18
N GLY A 191 7.43 -6.59 -21.67
CA GLY A 191 8.82 -7.03 -21.79
C GLY A 191 9.43 -7.36 -20.43
N LEU A 192 10.30 -8.37 -20.39
CA LEU A 192 10.93 -8.81 -19.14
C LEU A 192 11.67 -7.68 -18.41
N ALA A 193 12.41 -6.84 -19.15
CA ALA A 193 13.16 -5.73 -18.56
C ALA A 193 12.24 -4.69 -17.92
N ALA A 194 11.13 -4.32 -18.58
CA ALA A 194 10.13 -3.40 -18.04
C ALA A 194 9.55 -3.91 -16.72
N VAL A 195 9.14 -5.19 -16.69
CA VAL A 195 8.55 -5.80 -15.49
C VAL A 195 9.59 -5.93 -14.38
N ALA A 196 10.82 -6.32 -14.70
CA ALA A 196 11.90 -6.38 -13.72
C ALA A 196 12.20 -4.99 -13.12
N GLY A 197 12.23 -3.94 -13.93
CA GLY A 197 12.37 -2.55 -13.48
C GLY A 197 11.20 -2.11 -12.59
N HIS A 198 9.96 -2.46 -12.95
CA HIS A 198 8.79 -2.17 -12.13
C HIS A 198 8.83 -2.92 -10.79
N VAL A 199 9.29 -4.17 -10.76
CA VAL A 199 9.47 -4.92 -9.51
C VAL A 199 10.52 -4.23 -8.62
N VAL A 200 11.70 -3.89 -9.16
CA VAL A 200 12.77 -3.22 -8.39
C VAL A 200 12.36 -1.85 -7.88
N ALA A 201 11.44 -1.16 -8.54
CA ALA A 201 10.89 0.11 -8.05
C ALA A 201 10.19 -0.01 -6.68
N TYR A 202 9.87 -1.22 -6.22
CA TYR A 202 9.37 -1.47 -4.86
C TYR A 202 10.48 -1.69 -3.82
N GLY A 203 11.76 -1.60 -4.18
CA GLY A 203 12.88 -1.77 -3.25
C GLY A 203 12.85 -0.79 -2.07
N ASP A 204 12.28 0.40 -2.27
CA ASP A 204 12.09 1.43 -1.26
C ASP A 204 10.67 1.43 -0.66
N LEU A 205 9.88 0.36 -0.79
CA LEU A 205 8.45 0.36 -0.45
C LEU A 205 8.17 0.89 0.96
N PHE A 206 9.00 0.56 1.95
CA PHE A 206 8.80 0.95 3.34
C PHE A 206 9.60 2.19 3.77
N GLU A 207 10.36 2.80 2.87
CA GLU A 207 11.30 3.88 3.16
C GLU A 207 11.06 5.12 2.29
N GLY A 208 10.64 4.91 1.04
CA GLY A 208 10.43 5.93 0.03
C GLY A 208 9.21 6.81 0.33
N PRO A 209 9.37 8.14 0.43
CA PRO A 209 8.25 9.05 0.61
C PRO A 209 7.41 9.12 -0.67
N CYS A 210 6.11 9.33 -0.50
CA CYS A 210 5.20 9.60 -1.60
C CYS A 210 5.62 10.90 -2.29
N THR A 211 5.79 10.88 -3.62
CA THR A 211 6.20 12.06 -4.40
C THR A 211 5.14 13.16 -4.43
N VAL A 212 3.92 12.87 -3.99
CA VAL A 212 2.82 13.85 -3.93
C VAL A 212 2.68 14.46 -2.53
N CYS A 213 2.55 13.63 -1.48
CA CYS A 213 2.27 14.12 -0.13
C CYS A 213 3.50 14.15 0.79
N GLY A 214 4.66 13.66 0.33
CA GLY A 214 5.92 13.62 1.07
C GLY A 214 5.98 12.59 2.21
N ARG A 215 4.92 11.82 2.45
CA ARG A 215 4.86 10.83 3.55
C ARG A 215 5.23 9.43 3.09
N VAL A 216 5.91 8.67 3.93
CA VAL A 216 6.23 7.24 3.67
C VAL A 216 4.96 6.38 3.74
N VAL A 217 4.18 6.55 4.80
CA VAL A 217 2.88 5.88 4.98
C VAL A 217 1.72 6.86 4.80
N ALA A 218 0.64 6.38 4.20
CA ALA A 218 -0.59 7.13 4.10
C ALA A 218 -1.15 7.42 5.50
N ALA A 219 -1.75 8.62 5.66
CA ALA A 219 -2.38 9.00 6.94
C ALA A 219 -3.55 8.07 7.29
N GLU A 220 -4.21 7.52 6.28
CA GLU A 220 -5.30 6.55 6.43
C GLU A 220 -4.78 5.14 6.10
N GLY A 221 -4.98 4.20 7.03
CA GLY A 221 -4.69 2.79 6.82
C GLY A 221 -3.22 2.38 6.91
N HIS A 222 -2.29 3.31 7.16
CA HIS A 222 -0.85 3.05 7.30
C HIS A 222 -0.23 2.27 6.12
N VAL A 223 -0.79 2.46 4.92
CA VAL A 223 -0.32 1.79 3.71
C VAL A 223 0.84 2.59 3.10
N PRO A 224 1.98 1.97 2.76
CA PRO A 224 3.08 2.65 2.10
C PRO A 224 2.75 3.04 0.65
N CYS A 225 3.71 3.65 -0.03
CA CYS A 225 3.64 4.04 -1.45
C CYS A 225 3.60 2.81 -2.38
N VAL A 226 2.44 2.18 -2.49
CA VAL A 226 2.22 0.97 -3.29
C VAL A 226 2.00 1.22 -4.77
N VAL A 227 1.79 2.46 -5.21
CA VAL A 227 1.64 2.79 -6.64
C VAL A 227 2.98 3.23 -7.19
N ARG A 228 3.40 2.60 -8.30
CA ARG A 228 4.58 3.00 -9.06
C ARG A 228 4.15 3.53 -10.42
N ARG A 229 4.55 4.76 -10.72
CA ARG A 229 4.24 5.42 -11.99
C ARG A 229 5.53 5.82 -12.69
N TRP A 230 5.69 5.42 -13.94
CA TRP A 230 6.83 5.83 -14.76
C TRP A 230 6.57 7.21 -15.36
N ASP A 231 7.52 8.13 -15.22
CA ASP A 231 7.40 9.51 -15.72
C ASP A 231 8.29 9.82 -16.94
N GLY A 232 9.03 8.84 -17.44
CA GLY A 232 10.02 9.00 -18.51
C GLY A 232 11.46 8.93 -18.01
N ALA A 233 11.72 9.44 -16.80
CA ALA A 233 13.05 9.47 -16.19
C ALA A 233 13.21 8.41 -15.09
N GLY A 234 12.13 8.04 -14.42
CA GLY A 234 12.16 7.05 -13.35
C GLY A 234 10.78 6.63 -12.85
N TRP A 235 10.80 5.78 -11.83
CA TRP A 235 9.60 5.36 -11.11
C TRP A 235 9.32 6.32 -9.94
N ARG A 236 8.12 6.88 -9.91
CA ARG A 236 7.60 7.66 -8.78
C ARG A 236 6.81 6.77 -7.84
N ALA A 237 7.00 7.00 -6.55
CA ALA A 237 6.30 6.35 -5.45
C ALA A 237 5.06 7.16 -5.07
N GLU A 238 3.88 6.57 -5.16
CA GLU A 238 2.63 7.24 -4.78
C GLU A 238 1.78 6.36 -3.86
N HIS A 239 1.03 6.98 -2.94
CA HIS A 239 -0.08 6.29 -2.27
C HIS A 239 -1.24 6.10 -3.27
N ALA A 240 -2.05 5.06 -3.08
CA ALA A 240 -3.19 4.76 -3.95
C ALA A 240 -4.22 5.90 -4.08
N GLY A 241 -4.24 6.84 -3.13
CA GLY A 241 -5.14 8.01 -3.13
C GLY A 241 -4.50 9.33 -3.55
N CYS A 242 -3.17 9.40 -3.72
CA CYS A 242 -2.48 10.68 -3.94
C CYS A 242 -2.36 11.08 -5.42
N GLY A 243 -2.56 10.17 -6.37
CA GLY A 243 -2.29 10.38 -7.79
C GLY A 243 -3.50 10.66 -8.69
N ARG A 244 -4.58 11.26 -8.15
CA ARG A 244 -5.79 11.64 -8.90
C ARG A 244 -5.87 13.13 -9.14
#